data_AF-A0A2G8T7C8-F1
#
_entry.id   AF-A0A2G8T7C8-F1
#
_cell.length_a   1.000
_cell.length_b   1.000
_cell.length_c   1.000
_cell.angle_alpha   90.00
_cell.angle_beta   90.00
_cell.angle_gamma   90.00
#
_symmetry.space_group_name_H-M   'P 1'
#
loop_
_entity.id
_entity.type
_entity.pdbx_description
1 polymer ?
#
loop_
_entity_poly.entity_id
_entity_poly.type
_entity_poly.pdbx_seq_one_letter_code
_entity_poly.pdbx_strand_id
1 'polypeptide(L)'
;MTAQISQVITGLPTAPDFNTDTPEVFSLKAVASVLAQQGLPPEINAFSTQANVLAVDVNANAQIATAAKIAAEAAVAIAQNAAAVAQSTTGATTYVPNQAYSLNQSVISPLDQKVYRKRTATSSSAADPKDDPTNWLNVQGEALP
;
A
#
# COMPACT_ATOMS: atom_id res chain seq x y z
N MET A 1 4.61 -20.70 1.17
CA MET A 1 3.89 -21.54 0.19
C MET A 1 2.46 -21.02 0.16
N THR A 2 1.89 -20.77 -1.00
CA THR A 2 0.48 -20.36 -1.12
C THR A 2 -0.39 -21.58 -0.83
N ALA A 3 -1.30 -21.49 0.14
CA ALA A 3 -2.30 -22.52 0.36
C ALA A 3 -3.10 -22.79 -0.92
N GLN A 4 -3.41 -24.06 -1.16
CA GLN A 4 -4.22 -24.50 -2.29
C GLN A 4 -5.14 -25.62 -1.84
N ILE A 5 -6.32 -25.69 -2.47
CA ILE A 5 -7.22 -26.81 -2.31
C ILE A 5 -6.90 -27.83 -3.40
N SER A 6 -6.51 -29.03 -2.99
CA SER A 6 -6.24 -30.16 -3.88
C SER A 6 -7.22 -31.31 -3.66
N GLN A 7 -8.01 -31.29 -2.59
CA GLN A 7 -9.01 -32.31 -2.33
C GLN A 7 -10.13 -32.25 -3.37
N VAL A 8 -10.36 -33.36 -4.05
CA VAL A 8 -11.49 -33.58 -4.95
C VAL A 8 -12.53 -34.42 -4.21
N ILE A 9 -13.81 -34.08 -4.36
CA ILE A 9 -14.90 -34.93 -3.85
C ILE A 9 -15.26 -35.93 -4.94
N THR A 10 -15.15 -37.21 -4.62
CA THR A 10 -15.42 -38.29 -5.56
C THR A 10 -16.92 -38.32 -5.89
N GLY A 11 -17.25 -38.40 -7.19
CA GLY A 11 -18.63 -38.52 -7.65
C GLY A 11 -19.28 -39.80 -7.16
N LEU A 12 -20.55 -39.73 -6.76
CA LEU A 12 -21.30 -40.91 -6.37
C LEU A 12 -21.57 -41.83 -7.57
N PRO A 13 -21.61 -43.16 -7.37
CA PRO A 13 -22.00 -44.10 -8.41
C PRO A 13 -23.49 -43.91 -8.78
N THR A 14 -23.92 -44.51 -9.88
CA THR A 14 -25.32 -44.48 -10.31
C THR A 14 -26.24 -45.00 -9.19
N ALA A 15 -27.25 -44.21 -8.85
CA ALA A 15 -28.21 -44.58 -7.83
C ALA A 15 -29.03 -45.82 -8.25
N PRO A 16 -29.46 -46.66 -7.29
CA PRO A 16 -30.44 -47.71 -7.54
C PRO A 16 -31.79 -47.11 -7.96
N ASP A 17 -32.43 -47.66 -8.98
CA ASP A 17 -33.75 -47.22 -9.47
C ASP A 17 -34.76 -48.37 -9.43
N PHE A 18 -35.78 -48.23 -8.59
CA PHE A 18 -36.80 -49.26 -8.41
C PHE A 18 -37.68 -49.48 -9.64
N ASN A 19 -37.74 -48.51 -10.58
CA ASN A 19 -38.60 -48.59 -11.76
C ASN A 19 -37.95 -49.37 -12.91
N THR A 20 -36.63 -49.40 -12.96
CA THR A 20 -35.88 -49.96 -14.10
C THR A 20 -34.95 -51.10 -13.72
N ASP A 21 -34.55 -51.21 -12.45
CA ASP A 21 -33.64 -52.25 -12.00
C ASP A 21 -34.40 -53.51 -11.58
N THR A 22 -33.82 -54.67 -11.88
CA THR A 22 -34.24 -55.92 -11.23
C THR A 22 -33.87 -55.87 -9.74
N PRO A 23 -34.50 -56.68 -8.88
CA PRO A 23 -34.18 -56.71 -7.45
C PRO A 23 -32.69 -56.92 -7.14
N GLU A 24 -32.01 -57.77 -7.92
CA GLU A 24 -30.57 -58.01 -7.79
C GLU A 24 -29.73 -56.79 -8.18
N VAL A 25 -30.05 -56.14 -9.31
CA VAL A 25 -29.34 -54.93 -9.77
C VAL A 25 -29.55 -53.78 -8.78
N PHE A 26 -30.77 -53.60 -8.30
CA PHE A 26 -31.10 -52.60 -7.29
C PHE A 26 -30.26 -52.81 -6.03
N SER A 27 -30.22 -54.04 -5.51
CA SER A 27 -29.47 -54.38 -4.30
C SER A 27 -27.97 -54.13 -4.47
N LEU A 28 -27.41 -54.47 -5.62
CA LEU A 28 -26.00 -54.22 -5.93
C LEU A 28 -25.67 -52.72 -5.97
N LYS A 29 -26.48 -51.92 -6.67
CA LYS A 29 -26.33 -50.46 -6.73
C LYS A 29 -26.53 -49.80 -5.37
N ALA A 30 -27.44 -50.31 -4.54
CA ALA A 30 -27.66 -49.83 -3.19
C ALA A 30 -26.43 -50.01 -2.31
N VAL A 31 -25.80 -51.19 -2.35
CA VAL A 31 -24.54 -51.44 -1.63
C VAL A 31 -23.43 -50.51 -2.12
N ALA A 32 -23.26 -50.35 -3.43
CA ALA A 32 -22.26 -49.45 -4.01
C ALA A 32 -22.48 -47.98 -3.59
N SER A 33 -23.73 -47.53 -3.56
CA SER A 33 -24.09 -46.18 -3.13
C SER A 33 -23.78 -45.93 -1.66
N VAL A 34 -24.13 -46.87 -0.77
CA VAL A 34 -23.83 -46.74 0.67
C VAL A 34 -22.33 -46.72 0.92
N LEU A 35 -21.56 -47.58 0.25
CA LEU A 35 -20.10 -47.57 0.37
C LEU A 35 -19.48 -46.27 -0.11
N ALA A 36 -19.94 -45.72 -1.24
CA ALA A 36 -19.46 -44.43 -1.73
C ALA A 36 -19.79 -43.28 -0.77
N GLN A 37 -21.00 -43.27 -0.19
CA GLN A 37 -21.40 -42.27 0.81
C GLN A 37 -20.55 -42.34 2.09
N GLN A 38 -20.14 -43.52 2.52
CA GLN A 38 -19.22 -43.68 3.67
C GLN A 38 -17.84 -43.08 3.40
N GLY A 39 -17.43 -42.94 2.13
CA GLY A 39 -16.19 -42.29 1.71
C GLY A 39 -16.25 -40.76 1.69
N LEU A 40 -17.44 -40.15 1.68
CA LEU A 40 -17.57 -38.69 1.58
C LEU A 40 -17.08 -37.92 2.83
N PRO A 41 -17.38 -38.34 4.08
CA PRO A 41 -16.94 -37.59 5.25
C PRO A 41 -15.44 -37.27 5.32
N PRO A 42 -14.50 -38.21 5.09
CA PRO A 42 -13.08 -37.89 5.10
C PRO A 42 -12.68 -36.91 3.98
N GLU A 43 -13.26 -37.04 2.79
CA GLU A 43 -13.00 -36.09 1.68
C GLU A 43 -13.51 -34.68 2.02
N ILE A 44 -14.71 -34.55 2.56
CA ILE A 44 -15.29 -33.26 2.98
C ILE A 44 -14.46 -32.64 4.11
N ASN A 45 -14.01 -33.43 5.07
CA ASN A 45 -13.18 -32.96 6.17
C ASN A 45 -11.80 -32.47 5.67
N ALA A 46 -11.21 -33.19 4.72
CA ALA A 46 -9.95 -32.79 4.09
C ALA A 46 -10.11 -31.47 3.30
N PHE A 47 -11.19 -31.35 2.52
CA PHE A 47 -11.52 -30.10 1.83
C PHE A 47 -11.69 -28.94 2.81
N SER A 48 -12.48 -29.13 3.88
CA SER A 48 -12.74 -28.11 4.89
C SER A 48 -11.44 -27.63 5.56
N THR A 49 -10.54 -28.56 5.89
CA THR A 49 -9.22 -28.23 6.44
C THR A 49 -8.41 -27.37 5.49
N GLN A 50 -8.33 -27.75 4.21
CA GLN A 50 -7.61 -26.97 3.19
C GLN A 50 -8.25 -25.59 2.96
N ALA A 51 -9.58 -25.51 2.94
CA ALA A 51 -10.31 -24.25 2.79
C ALA A 51 -10.05 -23.29 3.96
N ASN A 52 -9.99 -23.79 5.20
CA ASN A 52 -9.66 -22.98 6.36
C ASN A 52 -8.24 -22.41 6.29
N VAL A 53 -7.26 -23.21 5.86
CA VAL A 53 -5.88 -22.73 5.66
C VAL A 53 -5.83 -21.67 4.56
N LEU A 54 -6.53 -21.90 3.43
CA LEU A 54 -6.61 -20.91 2.36
C LEU A 54 -7.24 -19.58 2.82
N ALA A 55 -8.30 -19.64 3.63
CA ALA A 55 -8.93 -18.44 4.17
C ALA A 55 -7.97 -17.63 5.06
N VAL A 56 -7.17 -18.30 5.88
CA VAL A 56 -6.12 -17.65 6.70
C VAL A 56 -5.08 -16.97 5.80
N ASP A 57 -4.58 -17.66 4.78
CA ASP A 57 -3.59 -17.10 3.84
C ASP A 57 -4.13 -15.88 3.08
N VAL A 58 -5.38 -15.95 2.61
CA VAL A 58 -6.04 -14.82 1.91
C VAL A 58 -6.16 -13.61 2.85
N ASN A 59 -6.57 -13.82 4.10
CA ASN A 59 -6.68 -12.75 5.09
C ASN A 59 -5.32 -12.13 5.43
N ALA A 60 -4.26 -12.95 5.52
CA ALA A 60 -2.90 -12.45 5.73
C ALA A 60 -2.41 -11.62 4.54
N ASN A 61 -2.61 -12.11 3.32
CA ASN A 61 -2.24 -11.39 2.10
C ASN A 61 -2.97 -10.05 1.95
N ALA A 62 -4.25 -9.99 2.32
CA ALA A 62 -5.02 -8.74 2.32
C ALA A 62 -4.44 -7.68 3.27
N GLN A 63 -3.97 -8.10 4.46
CA GLN A 63 -3.31 -7.21 5.41
C GLN A 63 -1.95 -6.72 4.88
N ILE A 64 -1.14 -7.61 4.30
CA ILE A 64 0.14 -7.25 3.68
C ILE A 64 -0.08 -6.25 2.54
N ALA A 65 -1.07 -6.48 1.68
CA ALA A 65 -1.41 -5.57 0.59
C ALA A 65 -1.86 -4.19 1.10
N THR A 66 -2.63 -4.15 2.18
CA THR A 66 -3.06 -2.89 2.81
C THR A 66 -1.86 -2.11 3.37
N ALA A 67 -0.95 -2.79 4.07
CA ALA A 67 0.28 -2.16 4.58
C ALA A 67 1.18 -1.64 3.44
N ALA A 68 1.32 -2.42 2.36
CA ALA A 68 2.08 -2.02 1.19
C ALA A 68 1.48 -0.77 0.51
N LYS A 69 0.15 -0.68 0.44
CA LYS A 69 -0.56 0.51 -0.07
C LYS A 69 -0.24 1.75 0.79
N ILE A 70 -0.36 1.65 2.11
CA ILE A 70 -0.06 2.77 3.03
C ILE A 70 1.40 3.22 2.88
N ALA A 71 2.34 2.26 2.80
CA ALA A 71 3.75 2.57 2.59
C ALA A 71 4.00 3.28 1.26
N ALA A 72 3.33 2.86 0.18
CA ALA A 72 3.43 3.53 -1.12
C ALA A 72 2.87 4.95 -1.09
N GLU A 73 1.71 5.18 -0.46
CA GLU A 73 1.11 6.50 -0.28
C GLU A 73 2.03 7.44 0.53
N ALA A 74 2.64 6.94 1.61
CA ALA A 74 3.62 7.67 2.39
C ALA A 74 4.88 8.01 1.57
N ALA A 75 5.38 7.08 0.76
CA ALA A 75 6.53 7.31 -0.10
C ALA A 75 6.26 8.40 -1.15
N VAL A 76 5.05 8.43 -1.73
CA VAL A 76 4.63 9.50 -2.65
C VAL A 76 4.61 10.86 -1.94
N ALA A 77 4.05 10.95 -0.73
CA ALA A 77 4.03 12.19 0.05
C ALA A 77 5.45 12.68 0.40
N ILE A 78 6.34 11.77 0.80
CA ILE A 78 7.76 12.08 1.07
C ILE A 78 8.44 12.60 -0.20
N ALA A 79 8.23 11.94 -1.35
CA ALA A 79 8.81 12.36 -2.62
C ALA A 79 8.31 13.75 -3.06
N GLN A 80 7.01 14.01 -2.92
CA GLN A 80 6.42 15.32 -3.22
C GLN A 80 7.01 16.42 -2.32
N ASN A 81 7.13 16.15 -1.02
CA ASN A 81 7.75 17.09 -0.08
C ASN A 81 9.23 17.35 -0.41
N ALA A 82 9.99 16.29 -0.70
CA ALA A 82 11.39 16.41 -1.12
C ALA A 82 11.52 17.24 -2.41
N ALA A 83 10.63 17.05 -3.38
CA ALA A 83 10.60 17.85 -4.61
C ALA A 83 10.30 19.32 -4.33
N ALA A 84 9.34 19.63 -3.45
CA ALA A 84 9.03 21.01 -3.05
C ALA A 84 10.21 21.69 -2.35
N VAL A 85 10.91 20.97 -1.46
CA VAL A 85 12.13 21.45 -0.79
C VAL A 85 13.28 21.65 -1.78
N ALA A 86 13.46 20.74 -2.73
CA ALA A 86 14.48 20.90 -3.79
C ALA A 86 14.19 22.13 -4.67
N GLN A 87 12.92 22.37 -5.02
CA GLN A 87 12.53 23.55 -5.79
C GLN A 87 12.74 24.85 -4.99
N SER A 88 12.46 24.87 -3.69
CA SER A 88 12.66 26.07 -2.87
C SER A 88 14.13 26.39 -2.59
N THR A 89 15.02 25.41 -2.69
CA THR A 89 16.48 25.55 -2.47
C THR A 89 17.28 25.74 -3.76
N THR A 90 16.71 25.41 -4.92
CA THR A 90 17.39 25.54 -6.21
C THR A 90 17.75 27.01 -6.48
N GLY A 91 19.03 27.27 -6.74
CA GLY A 91 19.53 28.61 -7.05
C GLY A 91 19.69 29.54 -5.84
N ALA A 92 19.45 29.06 -4.61
CA ALA A 92 19.70 29.83 -3.41
C ALA A 92 21.21 29.90 -3.10
N THR A 93 21.73 31.10 -2.88
CA THR A 93 23.13 31.33 -2.46
C THR A 93 23.20 31.65 -0.97
N THR A 94 24.34 31.44 -0.31
CA THR A 94 24.51 31.88 1.08
C THR A 94 24.29 33.39 1.21
N TYR A 95 23.52 33.80 2.23
CA TYR A 95 23.33 35.20 2.55
C TYR A 95 24.67 35.85 2.96
N VAL A 96 24.95 37.00 2.36
CA VAL A 96 26.09 37.87 2.65
C VAL A 96 25.57 39.22 3.16
N PRO A 97 26.00 39.70 4.33
CA PRO A 97 25.58 40.99 4.86
C PRO A 97 26.10 42.14 3.99
N ASN A 98 25.32 43.23 3.96
CA ASN A 98 25.55 44.47 3.22
C ASN A 98 25.61 44.31 1.68
N GLN A 99 25.08 43.22 1.14
CA GLN A 99 24.92 43.01 -0.31
C GLN A 99 23.54 43.52 -0.79
N ALA A 100 23.47 43.92 -2.06
CA ALA A 100 22.21 44.15 -2.77
C ALA A 100 21.53 42.82 -3.10
N TYR A 101 20.21 42.75 -2.94
CA TYR A 101 19.41 41.58 -3.28
C TYR A 101 18.25 41.97 -4.19
N SER A 102 18.08 41.21 -5.27
CA SER A 102 16.96 41.41 -6.20
C SER A 102 15.65 40.88 -5.61
N LEU A 103 14.53 41.40 -6.10
CA LEU A 103 13.20 40.86 -5.77
C LEU A 103 13.16 39.35 -6.10
N ASN A 104 12.56 38.56 -5.22
CA ASN A 104 12.45 37.10 -5.32
C ASN A 104 13.78 36.32 -5.33
N GLN A 105 14.92 36.97 -5.11
CA GLN A 105 16.18 36.26 -4.94
C GLN A 105 16.10 35.38 -3.68
N SER A 106 16.48 34.11 -3.84
CA SER A 106 16.54 33.15 -2.74
C SER A 106 17.94 33.10 -2.15
N VAL A 107 18.05 33.07 -0.83
CA VAL A 107 19.31 32.93 -0.10
C VAL A 107 19.18 31.97 1.07
N ILE A 108 20.30 31.37 1.49
CA ILE A 108 20.38 30.53 2.68
C ILE A 108 20.84 31.40 3.86
N SER A 109 20.06 31.45 4.95
CA SER A 109 20.50 32.07 6.19
C SER A 109 21.65 31.26 6.82
N PRO A 110 22.82 31.84 7.08
CA PRO A 110 23.87 31.17 7.84
C PRO A 110 23.46 30.84 9.29
N LEU A 111 22.47 31.53 9.87
CA LEU A 111 22.07 31.37 11.27
C LEU A 111 21.21 30.14 11.53
N ASP A 112 20.30 29.80 10.62
CA ASP A 112 19.43 28.63 10.79
C ASP A 112 19.36 27.68 9.60
N GLN A 113 20.19 27.90 8.58
CA GLN A 113 20.34 27.06 7.41
C GLN A 113 19.04 26.90 6.59
N LYS A 114 18.09 27.83 6.75
CA LYS A 114 16.85 27.85 5.97
C LYS A 114 16.97 28.77 4.77
N VAL A 115 16.14 28.51 3.77
CA VAL A 115 16.06 29.35 2.57
C VAL A 115 15.01 30.43 2.76
N TYR A 116 15.38 31.64 2.37
CA TYR A 116 14.55 32.83 2.42
C TYR A 116 14.49 33.49 1.05
N ARG A 117 13.31 33.96 0.66
CA ARG A 117 13.07 34.69 -0.59
C ARG A 117 12.85 36.17 -0.31
N LYS A 118 13.56 37.03 -1.03
CA LYS A 118 13.46 38.48 -0.85
C LYS A 118 12.10 39.00 -1.32
N ARG A 119 11.38 39.72 -0.46
CA ARG A 119 10.05 40.31 -0.74
C ARG A 119 10.11 41.61 -1.55
N THR A 120 11.21 42.35 -1.43
CA THR A 120 11.43 43.64 -2.09
C THR A 120 12.90 43.79 -2.44
N ALA A 121 13.21 44.26 -3.65
CA ALA A 121 14.60 44.51 -4.04
C ALA A 121 15.24 45.59 -3.14
N THR A 122 16.49 45.38 -2.71
CA THR A 122 17.24 46.34 -1.88
C THR A 122 18.66 46.52 -2.40
N SER A 123 19.20 47.72 -2.25
CA SER A 123 20.60 48.04 -2.58
C SER A 123 21.59 47.56 -1.52
N SER A 124 21.12 47.29 -0.30
CA SER A 124 21.90 46.68 0.80
C SER A 124 20.95 46.01 1.78
N SER A 125 21.34 44.87 2.37
CA SER A 125 20.63 44.23 3.48
C SER A 125 21.65 43.92 4.59
N ALA A 126 21.45 44.44 5.80
CA ALA A 126 22.39 44.22 6.92
C ALA A 126 21.95 43.05 7.81
N ALA A 127 20.64 42.97 8.12
CA ALA A 127 20.07 41.92 8.96
C ALA A 127 19.94 40.59 8.21
N ASP A 128 20.28 39.50 8.89
CA ASP A 128 20.09 38.14 8.38
C ASP A 128 18.61 37.90 8.04
N PRO A 129 18.30 37.15 6.96
CA PRO A 129 16.92 36.84 6.58
C PRO A 129 16.06 36.22 7.70
N LYS A 130 16.69 35.47 8.62
CA LYS A 130 16.04 34.90 9.79
C LYS A 130 15.40 35.96 10.70
N ASP A 131 16.09 37.07 10.87
CA ASP A 131 15.75 38.12 11.82
C ASP A 131 15.03 39.30 11.14
N ASP A 132 14.82 39.24 9.82
CA ASP A 132 14.13 40.26 9.03
C ASP A 132 12.93 39.69 8.23
N PRO A 133 11.86 39.25 8.94
CA PRO A 133 10.67 38.69 8.31
C PRO A 133 9.87 39.72 7.47
N THR A 134 10.17 41.01 7.63
CA THR A 134 9.54 42.09 6.87
C THR A 134 10.02 42.09 5.43
N ASN A 135 11.31 41.85 5.19
CA ASN A 135 11.89 41.85 3.86
C ASN A 135 12.16 40.45 3.29
N TRP A 136 12.08 39.42 4.12
CA TRP A 136 12.35 38.03 3.74
C TRP A 136 11.19 37.10 4.07
N LEU A 137 10.90 36.17 3.17
CA LEU A 137 9.91 35.10 3.36
C LEU A 137 10.64 33.78 3.52
N ASN A 138 10.41 33.04 4.60
CA ASN A 138 10.90 31.67 4.72
C ASN A 138 10.15 30.77 3.72
N VAL A 139 10.88 30.11 2.83
CA VAL A 139 10.30 29.24 1.78
C VAL A 139 10.35 27.74 2.13
N GLN A 140 10.92 27.37 3.26
CA GLN A 140 10.88 26.01 3.79
C GLN A 140 9.70 25.89 4.78
N GLY A 141 8.53 25.50 4.27
CA GLY A 141 7.34 25.21 5.08
C GLY A 141 6.04 25.89 4.65
N GLU A 142 6.04 26.72 3.60
CA GLU A 142 4.80 27.17 2.97
C GLU A 142 4.51 26.36 1.70
N ALA A 143 3.25 25.94 1.55
CA ALA A 143 2.75 25.50 0.26
C ALA A 143 2.89 26.69 -0.72
N LEU A 144 3.66 26.50 -1.78
CA LEU A 144 3.68 27.45 -2.89
C LEU A 144 2.23 27.61 -3.41
N PRO A 145 1.74 28.85 -3.64
CA PRO A 145 0.44 29.06 -4.27
C PRO A 145 0.40 28.50 -5.71
#